data_AF-A0A3M6Y1D3-F1
#
_entry.id   AF-A0A3M6Y1D3-F1
#
_cell.length_a   1.000
_cell.length_b   1.000
_cell.length_c   1.000
_cell.angle_alpha   90.00
_cell.angle_beta   90.00
_cell.angle_gamma   90.00
#
_symmetry.space_group_name_H-M   'P 1'
#
loop_
_entity.id
_entity.type
_entity.pdbx_description
1 polymer ?
#
loop_
_entity_poly.entity_id
_entity_poly.type
_entity_poly.pdbx_seq_one_letter_code
_entity_poly.pdbx_strand_id
1 'polypeptide(L)'
;MRNTLRKGSPRSRPHLSLTDTLASNETLRQKLRKYSGLDPDAPGKLQAYRSEESVWPHIRTIFQEPLAEFLGTVVAVMFGSGAVAQALLSKSQPQSYPDNYGDWWTILRKLTCRDRRRYDRYLCMGNRGTYCLVISLTLFQVAGDSGAYLNPALTLSQAVYRGFSIRKIPIYFLSQFLGAFVGALLTYANYISAIDFYAGDGVRTVPPTQGATAQIFITFPQPFLPTASAFFSEVFATGLITLSVFALKDETSNGGIARAADNWFPLKMFFIYSAIGVSYGWETAFATNPARDFGPRVACTILGYGSGLWTNASYYFWIPLVAPFIGAMIGGFIYDFFVYTGASPVNAPWLGLKLLVSPKEEERNRDARKEEWEKLPEHKS
;
A
#
# COMPACT_ATOMS: atom_id res chain seq x y z
N MET A 1 -27.27 -46.60 61.78
CA MET A 1 -26.59 -46.36 60.49
C MET A 1 -26.86 -44.93 60.05
N ARG A 2 -25.81 -44.11 59.91
CA ARG A 2 -25.84 -42.76 59.34
C ARG A 2 -25.97 -42.84 57.81
N ASN A 3 -26.64 -41.86 57.20
CA ASN A 3 -26.24 -41.11 55.99
C ASN A 3 -27.45 -40.31 55.47
N THR A 4 -27.64 -39.06 55.87
CA THR A 4 -27.17 -37.79 55.26
C THR A 4 -27.69 -37.47 53.84
N LEU A 5 -28.47 -36.39 53.83
CA LEU A 5 -28.95 -35.52 52.75
C LEU A 5 -27.86 -35.11 51.73
N ARG A 6 -28.25 -34.96 50.45
CA ARG A 6 -27.75 -33.88 49.59
C ARG A 6 -28.84 -33.38 48.63
N LYS A 7 -29.21 -32.12 48.84
CA LYS A 7 -30.03 -31.29 47.94
C LYS A 7 -29.35 -31.15 46.58
N GLY A 8 -30.08 -31.35 45.50
CA GLY A 8 -29.62 -31.02 44.14
C GLY A 8 -29.41 -29.50 44.00
N SER A 9 -28.25 -29.11 43.51
CA SER A 9 -27.93 -27.72 43.17
C SER A 9 -28.74 -27.26 41.95
N PRO A 10 -29.04 -25.95 41.82
CA PRO A 10 -29.57 -25.41 40.58
C PRO A 10 -28.50 -25.59 39.49
N ARG A 11 -28.87 -26.20 38.36
CA ARG A 11 -28.03 -26.24 37.16
C ARG A 11 -27.60 -24.81 36.82
N SER A 12 -26.30 -24.54 36.90
CA SER A 12 -25.70 -23.34 36.36
C SER A 12 -26.08 -23.24 34.88
N ARG A 13 -26.52 -22.05 34.44
CA ARG A 13 -26.68 -21.76 33.01
C ARG A 13 -25.34 -22.08 32.33
N PRO A 14 -25.32 -22.79 31.19
CA PRO A 14 -24.08 -22.96 30.47
C PRO A 14 -23.59 -21.55 30.09
N HIS A 15 -22.39 -21.20 30.53
CA HIS A 15 -21.68 -20.07 29.97
C HIS A 15 -21.44 -20.42 28.50
N LEU A 16 -22.26 -19.86 27.59
CA LEU A 16 -21.95 -19.91 26.17
C LEU A 16 -20.56 -19.31 26.01
N SER A 17 -19.62 -20.12 25.52
CA SER A 17 -18.32 -19.60 25.15
C SER A 17 -18.50 -18.64 23.96
N LEU A 18 -17.67 -17.61 23.87
CA LEU A 18 -17.72 -16.67 22.75
C LEU A 18 -17.56 -17.41 21.40
N THR A 19 -16.85 -18.55 21.44
CA THR A 19 -16.68 -19.57 20.40
C THR A 19 -17.99 -20.27 20.00
N ASP A 20 -18.85 -20.68 20.94
CA ASP A 20 -20.17 -21.29 20.62
C ASP A 20 -21.14 -20.28 19.98
N THR A 21 -20.98 -19.00 20.35
CA THR A 21 -21.74 -17.87 19.80
C THR A 21 -21.28 -17.50 18.38
N LEU A 22 -20.01 -17.79 18.05
CA LEU A 22 -19.40 -17.57 16.74
C LEU A 22 -19.70 -18.70 15.75
N ALA A 23 -19.83 -19.94 16.23
CA ALA A 23 -19.95 -21.15 15.42
C ALA A 23 -21.39 -21.56 15.05
N SER A 24 -22.42 -21.06 15.75
CA SER A 24 -23.83 -21.40 15.51
C SER A 24 -24.61 -20.26 14.83
N ASN A 25 -25.36 -20.63 13.78
CA ASN A 25 -26.14 -19.81 12.83
C ASN A 25 -25.35 -19.22 11.68
N GLU A 26 -25.99 -18.95 10.53
CA GLU A 26 -25.49 -18.07 9.47
C GLU A 26 -24.79 -16.84 10.09
N THR A 27 -23.49 -16.79 9.87
CA THR A 27 -22.51 -16.69 10.96
C THR A 27 -22.22 -15.26 11.33
N LEU A 28 -21.86 -15.00 12.59
CA LEU A 28 -21.37 -13.68 13.03
C LEU A 28 -20.29 -13.12 12.07
N ARG A 29 -19.53 -14.01 11.40
CA ARG A 29 -18.65 -13.71 10.27
C ARG A 29 -19.37 -12.97 9.13
N GLN A 30 -20.47 -13.50 8.59
CA GLN A 30 -21.25 -12.82 7.55
C GLN A 30 -21.77 -11.46 8.02
N LYS A 31 -22.26 -11.36 9.27
CA LYS A 31 -22.72 -10.08 9.86
C LYS A 31 -21.60 -9.05 9.98
N LEU A 32 -20.43 -9.45 10.50
CA LEU A 32 -19.28 -8.58 10.69
C LEU A 32 -18.63 -8.17 9.36
N ARG A 33 -18.54 -9.09 8.40
CA ARG A 33 -18.08 -8.78 7.03
C ARG A 33 -19.05 -7.79 6.38
N LYS A 34 -20.36 -8.03 6.45
CA LYS A 34 -21.39 -7.10 5.95
C LYS A 34 -21.32 -5.72 6.60
N TYR A 35 -21.18 -5.65 7.94
CA TYR A 35 -21.07 -4.38 8.67
C TYR A 35 -19.80 -3.60 8.29
N SER A 36 -18.70 -4.32 8.06
CA SER A 36 -17.42 -3.75 7.62
C SER A 36 -17.36 -3.49 6.10
N GLY A 37 -18.47 -3.69 5.38
CA GLY A 37 -18.56 -3.52 3.93
C GLY A 37 -17.86 -4.62 3.10
N LEU A 38 -17.28 -5.62 3.75
CA LEU A 38 -16.64 -6.78 3.14
C LEU A 38 -17.68 -7.76 2.57
N ASP A 39 -17.25 -8.59 1.62
CA ASP A 39 -18.13 -9.58 0.98
C ASP A 39 -18.51 -10.68 1.99
N PRO A 40 -19.79 -10.85 2.38
CA PRO A 40 -20.19 -11.83 3.38
C PRO A 40 -19.90 -13.28 2.97
N ASP A 41 -19.91 -13.59 1.68
CA ASP A 41 -19.86 -14.97 1.16
C ASP A 41 -18.48 -15.36 0.61
N ALA A 42 -17.47 -14.51 0.82
CA ALA A 42 -16.10 -14.78 0.37
C ALA A 42 -15.60 -16.16 0.89
N PRO A 43 -15.06 -17.02 0.01
CA PRO A 43 -14.63 -18.36 0.37
C PRO A 43 -13.55 -18.27 1.45
N GLY A 44 -13.84 -18.83 2.63
CA GLY A 44 -12.83 -18.95 3.67
C GLY A 44 -11.90 -20.09 3.29
N LYS A 45 -10.68 -19.80 2.82
CA LYS A 45 -9.63 -20.80 2.58
C LYS A 45 -9.10 -21.34 3.92
N LEU A 46 -9.94 -22.00 4.70
CA LEU A 46 -9.51 -22.81 5.84
C LEU A 46 -9.39 -24.25 5.36
N GLN A 47 -8.19 -24.60 4.87
CA GLN A 47 -7.75 -25.99 4.95
C GLN A 47 -7.86 -26.40 6.43
N ALA A 48 -8.61 -27.48 6.66
CA ALA A 48 -8.99 -28.11 7.93
C ALA A 48 -7.94 -28.13 9.06
N TYR A 49 -7.58 -26.99 9.65
CA TYR A 49 -6.93 -26.91 10.96
C TYR A 49 -8.00 -26.56 12.00
N ARG A 50 -8.67 -27.60 12.47
CA ARG A 50 -9.71 -27.56 13.50
C ARG A 50 -9.06 -27.21 14.84
N SER A 51 -8.84 -25.92 15.11
CA SER A 51 -8.66 -25.44 16.48
C SER A 51 -10.02 -24.95 16.97
N GLU A 52 -10.85 -25.86 17.47
CA GLU A 52 -12.18 -25.54 18.01
C GLU A 52 -12.13 -24.55 19.19
N GLU A 53 -10.94 -24.26 19.74
CA GLU A 53 -10.75 -23.40 20.90
C GLU A 53 -10.18 -22.00 20.62
N SER A 54 -9.70 -21.71 19.40
CA SER A 54 -8.99 -20.43 19.13
C SER A 54 -9.82 -19.41 18.35
N VAL A 55 -9.93 -18.20 18.90
CA VAL A 55 -10.68 -17.07 18.32
C VAL A 55 -9.94 -16.45 17.11
N TRP A 56 -8.62 -16.57 17.06
CA TRP A 56 -7.78 -15.90 16.07
C TRP A 56 -8.01 -16.32 14.61
N PRO A 57 -8.09 -17.62 14.26
CA PRO A 57 -8.41 -18.05 12.90
C PRO A 57 -9.74 -17.49 12.40
N HIS A 58 -10.74 -17.38 13.27
CA HIS A 58 -12.04 -16.80 12.94
C HIS A 58 -11.91 -15.30 12.59
N ILE A 59 -11.22 -14.52 13.43
CA ILE A 59 -10.94 -13.10 13.16
C ILE A 59 -10.19 -12.93 11.83
N ARG A 60 -9.17 -13.76 11.56
CA ARG A 60 -8.39 -13.72 10.33
C ARG A 60 -9.26 -13.94 9.09
N THR A 61 -10.22 -14.86 9.14
CA THR A 61 -11.14 -15.09 8.01
C THR A 61 -12.16 -13.97 7.79
N ILE A 62 -12.46 -13.20 8.83
CA ILE A 62 -13.36 -12.03 8.74
C ILE A 62 -12.59 -10.87 8.10
N PHE A 63 -11.40 -10.56 8.60
CA PHE A 63 -10.61 -9.39 8.19
C PHE A 63 -9.44 -9.73 7.28
N GLN A 64 -9.53 -10.83 6.52
CA GLN A 64 -8.42 -11.29 5.68
C GLN A 64 -7.92 -10.21 4.72
N GLU A 65 -8.83 -9.53 4.01
CA GLU A 65 -8.46 -8.52 3.03
C GLU A 65 -7.85 -7.27 3.69
N PRO A 66 -8.46 -6.66 4.73
CA PRO A 66 -7.84 -5.55 5.45
C PRO A 66 -6.52 -5.90 6.14
N LEU A 67 -6.36 -7.12 6.65
CA LEU A 67 -5.11 -7.58 7.26
C LEU A 67 -4.00 -7.75 6.22
N ALA A 68 -4.35 -8.22 5.01
CA ALA A 68 -3.42 -8.28 3.89
C ALA A 68 -2.98 -6.87 3.47
N GLU A 69 -3.91 -5.92 3.30
CA GLU A 69 -3.60 -4.52 2.99
C GLU A 69 -2.70 -3.88 4.05
N PHE A 70 -2.97 -4.14 5.33
CA PHE A 70 -2.12 -3.70 6.44
C PHE A 70 -0.71 -4.27 6.31
N LEU A 71 -0.57 -5.59 6.23
CA LEU A 71 0.73 -6.26 6.17
C LEU A 71 1.53 -5.87 4.93
N GLY A 72 0.87 -5.77 3.77
CA GLY A 72 1.52 -5.35 2.53
C GLY A 72 2.03 -3.92 2.59
N THR A 73 1.27 -3.04 3.24
CA THR A 73 1.71 -1.65 3.40
C THR A 73 2.84 -1.54 4.43
N VAL A 74 2.82 -2.33 5.52
CA VAL A 74 3.96 -2.44 6.46
C VAL A 74 5.22 -2.82 5.71
N VAL A 75 5.14 -3.92 4.96
CA VAL A 75 6.27 -4.47 4.20
C VAL A 75 6.75 -3.42 3.19
N ALA A 76 5.86 -2.84 2.39
CA ALA A 76 6.18 -1.79 1.40
C ALA A 76 6.92 -0.60 2.00
N VAL A 77 6.45 -0.07 3.13
CA VAL A 77 7.09 1.06 3.81
C VAL A 77 8.42 0.66 4.46
N MET A 78 8.51 -0.53 5.07
CA MET A 78 9.75 -0.99 5.71
C MET A 78 10.90 -1.04 4.71
N PHE A 79 10.60 -1.61 3.56
CA PHE A 79 11.51 -1.83 2.46
C PHE A 79 11.85 -0.48 1.79
N GLY A 80 10.84 0.33 1.44
CA GLY A 80 11.06 1.66 0.88
C GLY A 80 11.90 2.56 1.80
N SER A 81 11.48 2.71 3.06
CA SER A 81 12.16 3.52 4.08
C SER A 81 13.56 2.98 4.42
N GLY A 82 13.71 1.66 4.48
CA GLY A 82 14.99 1.00 4.75
C GLY A 82 16.01 1.27 3.64
N ALA A 83 15.59 1.23 2.37
CA ALA A 83 16.46 1.57 1.24
C ALA A 83 16.98 3.02 1.32
N VAL A 84 16.14 3.96 1.77
CA VAL A 84 16.54 5.37 1.98
C VAL A 84 17.50 5.50 3.13
N ALA A 85 17.18 4.87 4.26
CA ALA A 85 17.99 4.91 5.46
C ALA A 85 19.39 4.40 5.12
N GLN A 86 19.46 3.26 4.44
CA GLN A 86 20.71 2.70 3.96
C GLN A 86 21.47 3.70 3.07
N ALA A 87 20.80 4.30 2.09
CA ALA A 87 21.44 5.16 1.10
C ALA A 87 21.82 6.55 1.63
N LEU A 88 21.12 7.06 2.65
CA LEU A 88 21.38 8.35 3.28
C LEU A 88 22.45 8.23 4.36
N LEU A 89 22.28 7.27 5.26
CA LEU A 89 23.10 7.14 6.47
C LEU A 89 24.51 6.56 6.18
N SER A 90 24.67 5.85 5.06
CA SER A 90 25.98 5.31 4.64
C SER A 90 26.87 6.30 3.86
N LYS A 91 26.29 7.36 3.26
CA LYS A 91 27.04 8.31 2.41
C LYS A 91 28.09 9.15 3.15
N SER A 92 28.00 9.23 4.47
CA SER A 92 28.81 10.15 5.28
C SER A 92 29.88 9.46 6.12
N GLN A 93 30.33 8.26 5.72
CA GLN A 93 31.18 7.43 6.57
C GLN A 93 32.61 7.28 6.02
N PRO A 94 33.60 8.01 6.57
CA PRO A 94 35.02 7.80 6.28
C PRO A 94 35.65 6.61 7.05
N GLN A 95 34.98 6.07 8.07
CA GLN A 95 35.51 5.03 9.00
C GLN A 95 34.79 3.69 8.93
N SER A 96 34.18 3.40 7.81
CA SER A 96 33.47 2.14 7.62
C SER A 96 34.42 1.03 7.27
N TYR A 97 34.12 -0.18 7.74
CA TYR A 97 34.73 -1.38 7.16
C TYR A 97 34.54 -1.33 5.63
N PRO A 98 35.64 -1.35 4.86
CA PRO A 98 35.54 -1.31 3.41
C PRO A 98 34.63 -2.45 2.96
N ASP A 99 33.59 -2.11 2.20
CA ASP A 99 32.66 -3.03 1.52
C ASP A 99 31.40 -3.49 2.30
N ASN A 100 31.13 -2.94 3.49
CA ASN A 100 29.93 -3.30 4.30
C ASN A 100 28.70 -2.39 4.08
N TYR A 101 28.55 -1.76 2.91
CA TYR A 101 27.31 -1.04 2.57
C TYR A 101 26.74 -1.46 1.22
N GLY A 102 25.42 -1.59 1.17
CA GLY A 102 24.65 -1.70 -0.07
C GLY A 102 24.43 -0.32 -0.69
N ASP A 103 25.31 0.08 -1.61
CA ASP A 103 24.88 0.85 -2.78
C ASP A 103 24.41 -0.18 -3.82
N TRP A 104 23.50 0.15 -4.73
CA TRP A 104 23.08 -0.75 -5.82
C TRP A 104 24.30 -1.21 -6.66
N TRP A 105 25.34 -0.38 -6.68
CA TRP A 105 26.64 -0.71 -7.24
C TRP A 105 27.47 -1.70 -6.44
N THR A 106 27.14 -2.13 -5.21
CA THR A 106 27.97 -3.11 -4.49
C THR A 106 27.84 -4.53 -5.07
N ILE A 107 26.69 -4.86 -5.67
CA ILE A 107 26.51 -6.13 -6.41
C ILE A 107 27.07 -6.02 -7.84
N LEU A 108 26.88 -4.89 -8.54
CA LEU A 108 27.47 -4.66 -9.86
C LEU A 108 28.95 -4.24 -9.84
N ARG A 109 29.51 -3.86 -8.68
CA ARG A 109 30.91 -3.45 -8.46
C ARG A 109 31.85 -4.52 -8.95
N LYS A 110 31.49 -5.77 -8.66
CA LYS A 110 32.28 -6.95 -9.01
C LYS A 110 32.23 -7.27 -10.51
N LEU A 111 31.26 -6.73 -11.25
CA LEU A 111 31.04 -7.07 -12.65
C LEU A 111 31.46 -5.98 -13.64
N THR A 112 31.56 -4.70 -13.24
CA THR A 112 31.62 -3.61 -14.26
C THR A 112 32.68 -2.53 -14.10
N CYS A 113 33.37 -2.33 -12.96
CA CYS A 113 34.27 -1.17 -12.83
C CYS A 113 35.54 -1.43 -12.00
N ARG A 114 36.70 -1.31 -12.65
CA ARG A 114 38.05 -1.38 -12.07
C ARG A 114 38.58 -0.02 -11.58
N ASP A 115 37.88 1.10 -11.81
CA ASP A 115 38.41 2.45 -11.53
C ASP A 115 37.47 3.33 -10.69
N ARG A 116 38.04 4.03 -9.70
CA ARG A 116 37.39 4.58 -8.50
C ARG A 116 37.05 6.08 -8.58
N ARG A 117 37.55 6.81 -9.59
CA ARG A 117 37.51 8.30 -9.63
C ARG A 117 36.37 8.96 -10.43
N ARG A 118 35.50 8.21 -11.12
CA ARG A 118 34.37 8.78 -11.90
C ARG A 118 32.98 8.62 -11.24
N TYR A 119 32.92 8.32 -9.94
CA TYR A 119 31.69 7.88 -9.25
C TYR A 119 30.78 9.01 -8.73
N ASP A 120 31.30 10.20 -8.38
CA ASP A 120 30.50 11.24 -7.71
C ASP A 120 29.37 11.83 -8.56
N ARG A 121 29.40 11.64 -9.89
CA ARG A 121 28.40 12.20 -10.81
C ARG A 121 27.23 11.26 -11.14
N TYR A 122 27.35 9.95 -10.88
CA TYR A 122 26.30 8.94 -11.15
C TYR A 122 25.55 8.48 -9.88
N LEU A 123 25.97 8.97 -8.71
CA LEU A 123 25.42 8.65 -7.38
C LEU A 123 23.95 9.10 -7.16
N CYS A 124 23.42 9.98 -8.03
CA CYS A 124 22.02 10.44 -7.96
C CYS A 124 21.04 9.47 -8.64
N MET A 125 21.49 8.67 -9.60
CA MET A 125 20.65 7.68 -10.31
C MET A 125 20.58 6.34 -9.55
N GLY A 126 21.65 5.95 -8.83
CA GLY A 126 21.70 4.70 -8.05
C GLY A 126 20.81 4.70 -6.80
N ASN A 127 20.75 5.82 -6.07
CA ASN A 127 19.99 5.93 -4.82
C ASN A 127 18.46 5.81 -4.99
N ARG A 128 17.92 6.00 -6.20
CA ARG A 128 16.47 5.93 -6.49
C ARG A 128 16.04 4.63 -7.15
N GLY A 129 16.97 3.92 -7.79
CA GLY A 129 16.75 2.57 -8.29
C GLY A 129 16.44 1.57 -7.16
N THR A 130 17.07 1.71 -6.00
CA THR A 130 16.83 0.84 -4.83
C THR A 130 15.43 0.98 -4.24
N TYR A 131 14.89 2.20 -4.16
CA TYR A 131 13.50 2.43 -3.76
C TYR A 131 12.50 1.67 -4.64
N CYS A 132 12.74 1.73 -5.94
CA CYS A 132 11.86 1.11 -6.92
C CYS A 132 12.05 -0.40 -6.99
N LEU A 133 13.26 -0.90 -6.78
CA LEU A 133 13.55 -2.34 -6.66
C LEU A 133 12.74 -2.96 -5.50
N VAL A 134 12.57 -2.18 -4.45
CA VAL A 134 12.15 -2.64 -3.14
C VAL A 134 10.63 -2.52 -2.94
N ILE A 135 9.98 -1.40 -3.33
CA ILE A 135 8.50 -1.29 -3.42
C ILE A 135 7.91 -2.42 -4.28
N SER A 136 8.67 -2.80 -5.28
CA SER A 136 8.26 -3.77 -6.26
C SER A 136 8.46 -5.22 -5.83
N LEU A 137 9.46 -5.51 -4.98
CA LEU A 137 9.55 -6.76 -4.24
C LEU A 137 8.48 -6.86 -3.14
N THR A 138 7.92 -5.74 -2.67
CA THR A 138 6.82 -5.78 -1.68
C THR A 138 5.46 -6.13 -2.27
N LEU A 139 5.24 -5.84 -3.56
CA LEU A 139 4.12 -6.42 -4.31
C LEU A 139 4.23 -7.96 -4.42
N PHE A 140 5.45 -8.50 -4.32
CA PHE A 140 5.73 -9.93 -4.38
C PHE A 140 5.24 -10.71 -3.16
N GLN A 141 4.99 -10.05 -2.01
CA GLN A 141 4.63 -10.74 -0.76
C GLN A 141 3.16 -10.68 -0.36
N VAL A 142 2.32 -9.85 -0.99
CA VAL A 142 0.91 -9.65 -0.57
C VAL A 142 -0.11 -9.88 -1.68
N ALA A 143 0.30 -10.48 -2.79
CA ALA A 143 -0.62 -11.07 -3.77
C ALA A 143 -1.37 -12.28 -3.16
N GLY A 144 -2.31 -12.00 -2.26
CA GLY A 144 -3.25 -12.93 -1.66
C GLY A 144 -4.56 -12.23 -1.35
N ASP A 145 -5.66 -12.81 -1.85
CA ASP A 145 -7.11 -12.58 -1.69
C ASP A 145 -7.69 -11.13 -1.54
N SER A 146 -6.88 -10.07 -1.41
CA SER A 146 -7.29 -8.66 -1.22
C SER A 146 -7.25 -7.81 -2.49
N GLY A 147 -6.57 -8.29 -3.54
CA GLY A 147 -6.26 -7.51 -4.75
C GLY A 147 -4.98 -6.66 -4.65
N ALA A 148 -4.34 -6.61 -3.46
CA ALA A 148 -3.05 -5.98 -3.15
C ALA A 148 -2.94 -4.53 -3.66
N TYR A 149 -3.87 -3.66 -3.26
CA TYR A 149 -3.88 -2.27 -3.72
C TYR A 149 -2.81 -1.44 -3.01
N LEU A 150 -2.65 -1.62 -1.70
CA LEU A 150 -1.63 -1.01 -0.82
C LEU A 150 -1.55 0.53 -0.91
N ASN A 151 -2.54 1.16 -1.54
CA ASN A 151 -2.54 2.56 -1.93
C ASN A 151 -3.98 3.07 -1.94
N PRO A 152 -4.34 4.02 -1.06
CA PRO A 152 -5.68 4.59 -1.00
C PRO A 152 -6.19 5.13 -2.35
N ALA A 153 -5.30 5.75 -3.15
CA ALA A 153 -5.67 6.30 -4.45
C ALA A 153 -6.04 5.21 -5.47
N LEU A 154 -5.30 4.09 -5.47
CA LEU A 154 -5.63 2.94 -6.31
C LEU A 154 -6.87 2.21 -5.81
N THR A 155 -7.06 2.07 -4.50
CA THR A 155 -8.30 1.50 -3.95
C THR A 155 -9.53 2.30 -4.39
N LEU A 156 -9.44 3.64 -4.38
CA LEU A 156 -10.53 4.49 -4.87
C LEU A 156 -10.76 4.34 -6.38
N SER A 157 -9.69 4.29 -7.18
CA SER A 157 -9.85 4.17 -8.64
C SER A 157 -10.51 2.85 -9.03
N GLN A 158 -10.18 1.78 -8.32
CA GLN A 158 -10.80 0.46 -8.51
C GLN A 158 -12.28 0.47 -8.13
N ALA A 159 -12.67 1.25 -7.11
CA ALA A 159 -14.08 1.41 -6.75
C ALA A 159 -14.88 2.10 -7.84
N VAL A 160 -14.30 3.14 -8.46
CA VAL A 160 -14.92 3.90 -9.54
C VAL A 160 -15.01 3.08 -10.82
N TYR A 161 -13.88 2.52 -11.28
CA TYR A 161 -13.77 1.98 -12.64
C TYR A 161 -13.94 0.46 -12.75
N ARG A 162 -13.73 -0.31 -11.67
CA ARG A 162 -13.71 -1.79 -11.71
C ARG A 162 -14.72 -2.45 -10.75
N GLY A 163 -15.60 -1.67 -10.14
CA GLY A 163 -16.72 -2.20 -9.33
C GLY A 163 -16.32 -2.65 -7.93
N PHE A 164 -15.13 -2.27 -7.44
CA PHE A 164 -14.76 -2.52 -6.05
C PHE A 164 -15.76 -1.85 -5.11
N SER A 165 -16.21 -2.58 -4.09
CA SER A 165 -17.26 -2.11 -3.18
C SER A 165 -16.80 -0.87 -2.40
N ILE A 166 -17.49 0.26 -2.62
CA ILE A 166 -17.22 1.53 -1.94
C ILE A 166 -17.29 1.37 -0.40
N ARG A 167 -18.12 0.44 0.10
CA ARG A 167 -18.23 0.17 1.54
C ARG A 167 -16.96 -0.41 2.16
N LYS A 168 -16.08 -1.02 1.35
CA LYS A 168 -14.78 -1.54 1.81
C LYS A 168 -13.71 -0.44 1.94
N ILE A 169 -13.91 0.72 1.30
CA ILE A 169 -12.89 1.78 1.24
C ILE A 169 -12.42 2.23 2.64
N PRO A 170 -13.31 2.52 3.63
CA PRO A 170 -12.86 3.04 4.92
C PRO A 170 -11.95 2.06 5.67
N ILE A 171 -12.26 0.76 5.63
CA ILE A 171 -11.46 -0.25 6.32
C ILE A 171 -10.13 -0.53 5.59
N TYR A 172 -10.12 -0.44 4.24
CA TYR A 172 -8.88 -0.53 3.46
C TYR A 172 -7.97 0.66 3.74
N PHE A 173 -8.50 1.90 3.74
CA PHE A 173 -7.73 3.09 4.05
C PHE A 173 -7.13 3.01 5.44
N LEU A 174 -7.93 2.64 6.44
CA LEU A 174 -7.45 2.47 7.82
C LEU A 174 -6.30 1.45 7.89
N SER A 175 -6.46 0.29 7.26
CA SER A 175 -5.42 -0.73 7.18
C SER A 175 -4.14 -0.23 6.52
N GLN A 176 -4.24 0.47 5.38
CA GLN A 176 -3.10 0.99 4.64
C GLN A 176 -2.37 2.07 5.44
N PHE A 177 -3.09 3.06 6.00
CA PHE A 177 -2.48 4.11 6.83
C PHE A 177 -1.81 3.53 8.07
N LEU A 178 -2.46 2.59 8.77
CA LEU A 178 -1.90 1.94 9.95
C LEU A 178 -0.69 1.08 9.60
N GLY A 179 -0.74 0.38 8.46
CA GLY A 179 0.38 -0.43 7.97
C GLY A 179 1.59 0.44 7.66
N ALA A 180 1.38 1.55 6.96
CA ALA A 180 2.45 2.50 6.66
C ALA A 180 3.05 3.13 7.93
N PHE A 181 2.20 3.48 8.90
CA PHE A 181 2.62 3.98 10.21
C PHE A 181 3.51 2.98 10.95
N VAL A 182 3.07 1.72 11.06
CA VAL A 182 3.84 0.65 11.73
C VAL A 182 5.14 0.35 10.97
N GLY A 183 5.10 0.30 9.64
CA GLY A 183 6.29 0.08 8.82
C GLY A 183 7.37 1.14 9.05
N ALA A 184 6.99 2.42 9.18
CA ALA A 184 7.92 3.49 9.49
C ALA A 184 8.54 3.34 10.89
N LEU A 185 7.74 2.99 11.91
CA LEU A 185 8.25 2.76 13.27
C LEU A 185 9.22 1.58 13.33
N LEU A 186 8.94 0.49 12.61
CA LEU A 186 9.84 -0.66 12.55
C LEU A 186 11.16 -0.33 11.86
N THR A 187 11.13 0.41 10.75
CA THR A 187 12.36 0.90 10.11
C THR A 187 13.14 1.84 11.03
N TYR A 188 12.44 2.74 11.72
CA TYR A 188 13.07 3.64 12.68
C TYR A 188 13.76 2.87 13.80
N ALA A 189 13.08 1.88 14.39
CA ALA A 189 13.66 1.03 15.44
C ALA A 189 14.92 0.30 14.96
N ASN A 190 14.93 -0.17 13.71
CA ASN A 190 16.10 -0.81 13.12
C ASN A 190 17.28 0.15 12.87
N TYR A 191 16.99 1.41 12.49
CA TYR A 191 18.01 2.38 12.11
C TYR A 191 18.33 3.43 13.19
N ILE A 192 17.76 3.36 14.39
CA ILE A 192 17.89 4.40 15.43
C ILE A 192 19.35 4.80 15.68
N SER A 193 20.23 3.82 15.90
CA SER A 193 21.66 4.05 16.15
C SER A 193 22.39 4.67 14.95
N ALA A 194 21.99 4.32 13.73
CA ALA A 194 22.57 4.90 12.52
C ALA A 194 22.07 6.34 12.29
N ILE A 195 20.81 6.62 12.65
CA ILE A 195 20.24 7.97 12.59
C ILE A 195 20.92 8.87 13.64
N ASP A 196 21.11 8.38 14.87
CA ASP A 196 21.81 9.11 15.94
C ASP A 196 23.27 9.36 15.59
N PHE A 197 23.94 8.37 15.00
CA PHE A 197 25.31 8.56 14.51
C PHE A 197 25.39 9.62 13.41
N TYR A 198 24.44 9.61 12.47
CA TYR A 198 24.45 10.51 11.30
C TYR A 198 24.04 11.95 11.64
N ALA A 199 22.97 12.13 12.41
CA ALA A 199 22.37 13.42 12.70
C ALA A 199 22.82 14.02 14.03
N GLY A 200 23.40 13.20 14.92
CA GLY A 200 23.63 13.53 16.33
C GLY A 200 22.61 12.84 17.24
N ASP A 201 23.04 12.56 18.48
CA ASP A 201 22.23 11.84 19.46
C ASP A 201 20.89 12.55 19.74
N GLY A 202 19.78 11.84 19.53
CA GLY A 202 18.43 12.38 19.70
C GLY A 202 18.01 13.45 18.68
N VAL A 203 18.83 13.75 17.66
CA VAL A 203 18.53 14.79 16.67
C VAL A 203 17.57 14.26 15.60
N ARG A 204 16.41 14.89 15.45
CA ARG A 204 15.36 14.53 14.50
C ARG A 204 14.89 15.76 13.73
N THR A 205 15.48 15.98 12.56
CA THR A 205 15.28 17.20 11.78
C THR A 205 14.67 16.91 10.40
N VAL A 206 14.01 17.93 9.86
CA VAL A 206 13.40 17.92 8.53
C VAL A 206 14.26 18.70 7.53
N PRO A 207 14.25 18.34 6.23
CA PRO A 207 14.88 19.16 5.18
C PRO A 207 14.33 20.59 5.21
N PRO A 208 15.06 21.61 4.72
CA PRO A 208 16.38 21.55 4.09
C PRO A 208 17.55 21.56 5.08
N THR A 209 17.30 21.36 6.38
CA THR A 209 18.35 21.34 7.42
C THR A 209 19.44 20.32 7.07
N GLN A 210 20.71 20.69 7.27
CA GLN A 210 21.83 19.77 7.09
C GLN A 210 21.70 18.60 8.06
N GLY A 211 21.93 17.37 7.57
CA GLY A 211 21.76 16.16 8.39
C GLY A 211 20.30 15.74 8.61
N ALA A 212 19.34 16.33 7.89
CA ALA A 212 17.93 15.93 8.01
C ALA A 212 17.68 14.47 7.66
N THR A 213 16.94 13.78 8.54
CA THR A 213 16.64 12.35 8.44
C THR A 213 15.17 12.05 8.21
N ALA A 214 14.27 13.04 8.31
CA ALA A 214 12.83 12.83 8.09
C ALA A 214 12.51 12.29 6.67
N GLN A 215 13.32 12.66 5.68
CA GLN A 215 13.21 12.22 4.28
C GLN A 215 13.41 10.70 4.07
N ILE A 216 13.86 9.98 5.12
CA ILE A 216 13.88 8.51 5.13
C ILE A 216 12.46 7.95 5.05
N PHE A 217 11.53 8.58 5.76
CA PHE A 217 10.19 8.04 6.00
C PHE A 217 9.14 8.72 5.11
N ILE A 218 9.26 10.03 4.91
CA ILE A 218 8.28 10.87 4.23
C ILE A 218 8.88 11.65 3.07
N THR A 219 8.00 12.18 2.21
CA THR A 219 8.41 12.97 1.04
C THR A 219 8.45 14.46 1.33
N PHE A 220 9.39 15.13 0.67
CA PHE A 220 9.55 16.58 0.62
C PHE A 220 9.87 16.98 -0.83
N PRO A 221 9.37 18.13 -1.30
CA PRO A 221 9.65 18.61 -2.63
C PRO A 221 11.07 19.20 -2.68
N GLN A 222 11.63 19.29 -3.88
CA GLN A 222 12.88 20.02 -4.08
C GLN A 222 12.70 21.52 -3.76
N PRO A 223 13.73 22.21 -3.23
CA PRO A 223 13.62 23.61 -2.84
C PRO A 223 13.25 24.58 -3.98
N PHE A 224 13.56 24.22 -5.23
CA PHE A 224 13.25 25.03 -6.40
C PHE A 224 11.81 24.87 -6.90
N LEU A 225 11.05 23.88 -6.39
CA LEU A 225 9.80 23.45 -7.00
C LEU A 225 8.61 24.26 -6.46
N PRO A 226 7.86 24.98 -7.31
CA PRO A 226 6.63 25.63 -6.90
C PRO A 226 5.56 24.61 -6.49
N THR A 227 4.65 25.00 -5.58
CA THR A 227 3.54 24.15 -5.10
C THR A 227 2.69 23.58 -6.24
N ALA A 228 2.43 24.37 -7.30
CA ALA A 228 1.66 23.90 -8.46
C ALA A 228 2.40 22.80 -9.25
N SER A 229 3.71 22.94 -9.44
CA SER A 229 4.54 21.93 -10.12
C SER A 229 4.65 20.66 -9.27
N ALA A 230 4.80 20.80 -7.95
CA ALA A 230 4.78 19.69 -7.02
C ALA A 230 3.46 18.90 -7.08
N PHE A 231 2.33 19.61 -7.12
CA PHE A 231 1.02 19.02 -7.28
C PHE A 231 0.87 18.29 -8.62
N PHE A 232 1.28 18.93 -9.72
CA PHE A 232 1.24 18.31 -11.05
C PHE A 232 2.11 17.05 -11.13
N SER A 233 3.33 17.06 -10.56
CA SER A 233 4.23 15.91 -10.53
C SER A 233 3.56 14.69 -9.88
N GLU A 234 2.91 14.87 -8.73
CA GLU A 234 2.20 13.79 -8.03
C GLU A 234 0.96 13.30 -8.78
N VAL A 235 0.16 14.21 -9.36
CA VAL A 235 -0.98 13.83 -10.23
C VAL A 235 -0.50 13.00 -11.41
N PHE A 236 0.55 13.46 -12.10
CA PHE A 236 1.07 12.85 -13.31
C PHE A 236 1.65 11.46 -13.04
N ALA A 237 2.51 11.34 -12.02
CA ALA A 237 3.12 10.06 -11.64
C ALA A 237 2.06 9.02 -11.19
N THR A 238 1.09 9.41 -10.36
CA THR A 238 0.01 8.48 -9.96
C THR A 238 -0.92 8.12 -11.13
N GLY A 239 -1.14 9.04 -12.06
CA GLY A 239 -1.88 8.76 -13.29
C GLY A 239 -1.22 7.68 -14.14
N LEU A 240 0.10 7.77 -14.34
CA LEU A 240 0.88 6.75 -15.06
C LEU A 240 0.86 5.39 -14.36
N ILE A 241 0.95 5.38 -13.03
CA ILE A 241 0.82 4.14 -12.24
C ILE A 241 -0.55 3.52 -12.47
N THR A 242 -1.62 4.31 -12.36
CA THR A 242 -3.00 3.79 -12.45
C THR A 242 -3.32 3.30 -13.85
N LEU A 243 -2.93 4.06 -14.87
CA LEU A 243 -3.05 3.65 -16.28
C LEU A 243 -2.34 2.32 -16.51
N SER A 244 -1.13 2.17 -15.97
CA SER A 244 -0.35 0.94 -16.08
C SER A 244 -0.98 -0.24 -15.34
N VAL A 245 -1.51 -0.02 -14.12
CA VAL A 245 -2.23 -1.03 -13.35
C VAL A 245 -3.43 -1.54 -14.15
N PHE A 246 -4.21 -0.62 -14.74
CA PHE A 246 -5.38 -0.99 -15.53
C PHE A 246 -4.97 -1.72 -16.81
N ALA A 247 -3.92 -1.27 -17.49
CA ALA A 247 -3.38 -1.95 -18.67
C ALA A 247 -2.89 -3.37 -18.39
N LEU A 248 -2.23 -3.58 -17.26
CA LEU A 248 -1.77 -4.91 -16.86
C LEU A 248 -2.94 -5.81 -16.46
N LYS A 249 -3.93 -5.28 -15.74
CA LYS A 249 -5.10 -6.02 -15.25
C LYS A 249 -6.20 -6.20 -16.29
N ASP A 250 -6.11 -5.58 -17.45
CA ASP A 250 -7.10 -5.72 -18.52
C ASP A 250 -6.91 -7.03 -19.31
N GLU A 251 -7.91 -7.90 -19.20
CA GLU A 251 -7.97 -9.15 -19.96
C GLU A 251 -8.57 -8.98 -21.36
N THR A 252 -9.29 -7.89 -21.61
CA THR A 252 -10.00 -7.65 -22.88
C THR A 252 -9.06 -7.24 -24.01
N SER A 253 -8.04 -6.43 -23.71
CA SER A 253 -7.22 -5.81 -24.75
C SER A 253 -6.03 -6.66 -25.25
N ASN A 254 -5.67 -7.79 -24.61
CA ASN A 254 -4.32 -8.36 -24.79
C ASN A 254 -4.20 -9.75 -25.43
N GLY A 255 -5.30 -10.44 -25.79
CA GLY A 255 -5.23 -11.77 -26.43
C GLY A 255 -4.36 -12.81 -25.69
N GLY A 256 -4.01 -12.56 -24.42
CA GLY A 256 -3.13 -13.40 -23.63
C GLY A 256 -1.67 -12.97 -23.45
N ILE A 257 -1.15 -11.92 -24.11
CA ILE A 257 0.31 -11.60 -24.08
C ILE A 257 0.74 -10.85 -22.81
N ALA A 258 -0.12 -9.97 -22.28
CA ALA A 258 0.19 -9.18 -21.07
C ALA A 258 -0.76 -9.50 -19.90
N ARG A 259 -1.18 -10.77 -19.75
CA ARG A 259 -2.05 -11.22 -18.65
C ARG A 259 -1.52 -10.78 -17.27
N ALA A 260 -2.35 -10.10 -16.48
CA ALA A 260 -2.16 -9.94 -15.03
C ALA A 260 -2.43 -11.24 -14.27
N ALA A 261 -3.26 -12.14 -14.81
CA ALA A 261 -3.57 -13.44 -14.22
C ALA A 261 -2.38 -14.43 -14.22
N ASP A 262 -1.17 -13.98 -14.58
CA ASP A 262 0.05 -14.76 -14.43
C ASP A 262 0.78 -14.34 -13.16
N ASN A 263 1.47 -15.29 -12.52
CA ASN A 263 2.34 -15.13 -11.34
C ASN A 263 3.41 -14.00 -11.43
N TRP A 264 3.45 -13.26 -12.53
CA TRP A 264 4.40 -12.20 -12.87
C TRP A 264 3.85 -10.78 -12.65
N PHE A 265 2.58 -10.57 -12.32
CA PHE A 265 2.03 -9.23 -12.08
C PHE A 265 2.89 -8.37 -11.13
N PRO A 266 3.36 -8.87 -9.97
CA PRO A 266 4.27 -8.12 -9.10
C PRO A 266 5.57 -7.67 -9.79
N LEU A 267 6.15 -8.54 -10.63
CA LEU A 267 7.36 -8.20 -11.38
C LEU A 267 7.10 -7.25 -12.56
N LYS A 268 5.90 -7.23 -13.14
CA LYS A 268 5.57 -6.22 -14.17
C LYS A 268 5.41 -4.85 -13.52
N MET A 269 4.67 -4.81 -12.42
CA MET A 269 4.56 -3.62 -11.59
C MET A 269 5.93 -3.14 -11.09
N PHE A 270 6.87 -4.06 -10.91
CA PHE A 270 8.24 -3.72 -10.55
C PHE A 270 8.89 -2.75 -11.50
N PHE A 271 8.86 -3.10 -12.78
CA PHE A 271 9.52 -2.30 -13.80
C PHE A 271 8.80 -0.97 -13.99
N ILE A 272 7.48 -0.93 -13.81
CA ILE A 272 6.67 0.27 -13.97
C ILE A 272 6.94 1.27 -12.85
N TYR A 273 6.87 0.85 -11.59
CA TYR A 273 7.24 1.73 -10.46
C TYR A 273 8.69 2.21 -10.58
N SER A 274 9.59 1.36 -11.08
CA SER A 274 10.99 1.73 -11.36
C SER A 274 11.15 2.76 -12.46
N ALA A 275 10.49 2.56 -13.60
CA ALA A 275 10.53 3.52 -14.69
C ALA A 275 10.00 4.89 -14.25
N ILE A 276 8.90 4.91 -13.49
CA ILE A 276 8.28 6.14 -13.01
C ILE A 276 9.15 6.82 -11.94
N GLY A 277 9.69 6.08 -10.97
CA GLY A 277 10.55 6.66 -9.94
C GLY A 277 11.87 7.22 -10.47
N VAL A 278 12.47 6.58 -11.49
CA VAL A 278 13.69 7.08 -12.14
C VAL A 278 13.39 8.30 -13.04
N SER A 279 12.26 8.33 -13.72
CA SER A 279 11.91 9.40 -14.67
C SER A 279 11.29 10.63 -14.00
N TYR A 280 10.46 10.43 -12.98
CA TYR A 280 9.61 11.46 -12.38
C TYR A 280 9.77 11.59 -10.86
N GLY A 281 10.67 10.83 -10.24
CA GLY A 281 10.83 10.84 -8.78
C GLY A 281 11.73 11.94 -8.21
N TRP A 282 12.38 12.77 -9.03
CA TRP A 282 13.31 13.78 -8.50
C TRP A 282 12.61 14.91 -7.75
N GLU A 283 11.57 15.45 -8.35
CA GLU A 283 10.96 16.70 -7.92
C GLU A 283 10.28 16.56 -6.56
N THR A 284 9.61 15.43 -6.32
CA THR A 284 8.74 15.22 -5.16
C THR A 284 9.01 13.91 -4.40
N ALA A 285 10.00 13.12 -4.82
CA ALA A 285 10.23 11.76 -4.31
C ALA A 285 9.07 10.77 -4.59
N PHE A 286 8.27 11.03 -5.63
CA PHE A 286 7.18 10.19 -6.15
C PHE A 286 6.26 9.63 -5.05
N ALA A 287 5.71 10.48 -4.18
CA ALA A 287 4.93 10.00 -3.05
C ALA A 287 3.83 9.03 -3.50
N THR A 288 3.07 9.41 -4.54
CA THR A 288 2.11 8.65 -5.37
C THR A 288 1.06 7.78 -4.66
N ASN A 289 1.13 7.70 -3.34
CA ASN A 289 0.38 6.85 -2.45
C ASN A 289 0.16 7.64 -1.15
N PRO A 290 -1.09 8.02 -0.84
CA PRO A 290 -1.41 8.78 0.37
C PRO A 290 -0.98 8.08 1.66
N ALA A 291 -1.08 6.75 1.74
CA ALA A 291 -0.67 5.99 2.93
C ALA A 291 0.84 5.99 3.14
N ARG A 292 1.62 5.89 2.04
CA ARG A 292 3.10 5.88 2.04
C ARG A 292 3.71 7.19 2.55
N ASP A 293 2.94 8.27 2.60
CA ASP A 293 3.39 9.55 3.15
C ASP A 293 2.72 9.86 4.49
N PHE A 294 1.38 9.82 4.57
CA PHE A 294 0.67 10.25 5.76
C PHE A 294 0.92 9.37 6.99
N GLY A 295 0.90 8.04 6.83
CA GLY A 295 1.16 7.12 7.95
C GLY A 295 2.55 7.34 8.57
N PRO A 296 3.64 7.33 7.78
CA PRO A 296 4.97 7.66 8.26
C PRO A 296 5.10 9.08 8.80
N ARG A 297 4.37 10.06 8.27
CA ARG A 297 4.37 11.46 8.78
C ARG A 297 3.80 11.56 10.20
N VAL A 298 2.73 10.82 10.48
CA VAL A 298 2.18 10.68 11.84
C VAL A 298 3.20 9.99 12.75
N ALA A 299 3.85 8.91 12.28
CA ALA A 299 4.91 8.24 13.05
C ALA A 299 6.06 9.20 13.39
N CYS A 300 6.57 9.96 12.42
CA CYS A 300 7.62 10.96 12.63
C CYS A 300 7.22 12.05 13.63
N THR A 301 5.94 12.40 13.71
CA THR A 301 5.44 13.37 14.70
C THR A 301 5.62 12.84 16.12
N ILE A 302 5.30 11.55 16.34
CA ILE A 302 5.49 10.88 17.65
C ILE A 302 6.98 10.71 17.97
N LEU A 303 7.80 10.46 16.95
CA LEU A 303 9.26 10.30 17.10
C LEU A 303 10.02 11.62 17.33
N GLY A 304 9.34 12.77 17.38
CA GLY A 304 9.94 14.05 17.75
C GLY A 304 10.59 14.84 16.60
N TYR A 305 10.26 14.57 15.34
CA TYR A 305 10.78 15.36 14.19
C TYR A 305 10.21 16.79 14.09
N GLY A 306 9.31 17.18 14.99
CA GLY A 306 8.79 18.53 15.11
C GLY A 306 7.72 18.94 14.09
N SER A 307 7.24 20.18 14.19
CA SER A 307 6.15 20.71 13.36
C SER A 307 6.53 20.94 11.90
N GLY A 308 7.83 20.98 11.58
CA GLY A 308 8.33 21.10 10.22
C GLY A 308 7.88 19.96 9.29
N LEU A 309 7.41 18.83 9.84
CA LEU A 309 6.74 17.79 9.06
C LEU A 309 5.46 18.31 8.37
N TRP A 310 4.80 19.30 8.93
CA TRP A 310 3.48 19.76 8.48
C TRP A 310 3.52 21.14 7.83
N THR A 311 4.48 21.98 8.21
CA THR A 311 4.56 23.38 7.75
C THR A 311 5.53 23.61 6.60
N ASN A 312 6.45 22.67 6.35
CA ASN A 312 7.52 22.84 5.37
C ASN A 312 7.00 22.89 3.92
N ALA A 313 7.74 23.60 3.07
CA ALA A 313 7.48 23.79 1.65
C ALA A 313 6.03 24.22 1.35
N SER A 314 5.57 25.26 2.05
CA SER A 314 4.20 25.78 1.93
C SER A 314 3.14 24.71 2.22
N TYR A 315 3.28 24.04 3.37
CA TYR A 315 2.40 22.97 3.82
C TYR A 315 2.34 21.79 2.86
N TYR A 316 3.48 21.34 2.33
CA TYR A 316 3.53 20.30 1.30
C TYR A 316 2.77 19.01 1.63
N PHE A 317 2.58 18.66 2.92
CA PHE A 317 1.93 17.42 3.37
C PHE A 317 0.57 17.12 2.72
N TRP A 318 -0.22 18.15 2.33
CA TRP A 318 -1.53 17.93 1.73
C TRP A 318 -1.43 17.45 0.27
N ILE A 319 -0.34 17.76 -0.42
CA ILE A 319 -0.12 17.36 -1.82
C ILE A 319 -0.09 15.83 -1.95
N PRO A 320 0.82 15.08 -1.29
CA PRO A 320 0.85 13.62 -1.40
C PRO A 320 -0.41 12.96 -0.79
N LEU A 321 -1.20 13.69 0.00
CA LEU A 321 -2.48 13.21 0.52
C LEU A 321 -3.63 13.33 -0.49
N VAL A 322 -3.61 14.36 -1.35
CA VAL A 322 -4.74 14.70 -2.25
C VAL A 322 -4.43 14.44 -3.73
N ALA A 323 -3.26 14.88 -4.21
CA ALA A 323 -2.88 14.80 -5.62
C ALA A 323 -2.92 13.36 -6.17
N PRO A 324 -2.48 12.32 -5.45
CA PRO A 324 -2.57 10.95 -5.94
C PRO A 324 -4.00 10.49 -6.26
N PHE A 325 -5.02 10.91 -5.49
CA PHE A 325 -6.41 10.54 -5.80
C PHE A 325 -6.85 11.09 -7.16
N ILE A 326 -6.49 12.33 -7.44
CA ILE A 326 -6.81 12.99 -8.72
C ILE A 326 -6.04 12.32 -9.86
N GLY A 327 -4.74 12.06 -9.66
CA GLY A 327 -3.93 11.31 -10.61
C GLY A 327 -4.53 9.94 -10.93
N ALA A 328 -4.95 9.19 -9.91
CA ALA A 328 -5.54 7.87 -10.10
C ALA A 328 -6.86 7.91 -10.86
N MET A 329 -7.72 8.92 -10.61
CA MET A 329 -8.94 9.08 -11.40
C MET A 329 -8.62 9.39 -12.87
N ILE A 330 -7.70 10.33 -13.12
CA ILE A 330 -7.32 10.73 -14.47
C ILE A 330 -6.70 9.55 -15.23
N GLY A 331 -5.77 8.82 -14.61
CA GLY A 331 -5.13 7.66 -15.22
C GLY A 331 -6.12 6.56 -15.58
N GLY A 332 -7.08 6.28 -14.68
CA GLY A 332 -8.16 5.33 -14.95
C GLY A 332 -9.08 5.77 -16.08
N PHE A 333 -9.49 7.05 -16.08
CA PHE A 333 -10.29 7.63 -17.16
C PHE A 333 -9.59 7.53 -18.51
N ILE A 334 -8.31 7.91 -18.60
CA ILE A 334 -7.54 7.87 -19.85
C ILE A 334 -7.47 6.43 -20.38
N TYR A 335 -7.16 5.46 -19.53
CA TYR A 335 -7.11 4.06 -19.96
C TYR A 335 -8.48 3.59 -20.48
N ASP A 336 -9.54 3.90 -19.74
CA ASP A 336 -10.88 3.44 -20.11
C ASP A 336 -11.41 4.11 -21.38
N PHE A 337 -11.07 5.39 -21.59
CA PHE A 337 -11.50 6.15 -22.75
C PHE A 337 -10.82 5.70 -24.05
N PHE A 338 -9.53 5.35 -23.99
CA PHE A 338 -8.74 5.05 -25.19
C PHE A 338 -8.52 3.55 -25.47
N VAL A 339 -8.54 2.69 -24.45
CA VAL A 339 -8.09 1.30 -24.57
C VAL A 339 -9.13 0.30 -24.09
N TYR A 340 -9.68 0.50 -22.89
CA TYR A 340 -10.53 -0.50 -22.26
C TYR A 340 -11.87 -0.67 -22.99
N THR A 341 -12.26 -1.91 -23.24
CA THR A 341 -13.54 -2.22 -23.91
C THR A 341 -14.57 -2.93 -23.02
N GLY A 342 -14.20 -3.25 -21.77
CA GLY A 342 -15.08 -3.90 -20.79
C GLY A 342 -16.03 -2.95 -20.05
N ALA A 343 -16.68 -3.45 -19.00
CA ALA A 343 -17.64 -2.68 -18.22
C ALA A 343 -16.95 -1.56 -17.43
N SER A 344 -17.26 -0.31 -17.76
CA SER A 344 -16.73 0.88 -17.11
C SER A 344 -17.78 2.00 -17.10
N PRO A 345 -17.74 2.95 -16.15
CA PRO A 345 -18.52 4.18 -16.27
C PRO A 345 -18.27 4.92 -17.59
N VAL A 346 -17.04 4.88 -18.12
CA VAL A 346 -16.66 5.59 -19.35
C VAL A 346 -17.30 4.94 -20.58
N ASN A 347 -17.41 3.62 -20.60
CA ASN A 347 -18.00 2.86 -21.71
C ASN A 347 -19.53 2.80 -21.65
N ALA A 348 -20.15 3.36 -20.60
CA ALA A 348 -21.59 3.48 -20.49
C ALA A 348 -22.13 4.61 -21.41
N PRO A 349 -23.42 4.55 -21.82
CA PRO A 349 -24.01 5.60 -22.63
C PRO A 349 -23.77 7.00 -22.04
N TRP A 350 -23.39 7.97 -22.89
CA TRP A 350 -23.06 9.34 -22.50
C TRP A 350 -21.84 9.46 -21.57
N LEU A 351 -20.82 8.61 -21.71
CA LEU A 351 -19.64 8.58 -20.84
C LEU A 351 -20.00 8.40 -19.35
N GLY A 352 -21.10 7.70 -19.10
CA GLY A 352 -21.59 7.48 -17.74
C GLY A 352 -22.25 8.69 -17.07
N LEU A 353 -22.46 9.81 -17.78
CA LEU A 353 -23.14 10.99 -17.22
C LEU A 353 -24.52 10.65 -16.66
N LYS A 354 -25.24 9.71 -17.29
CA LYS A 354 -26.55 9.22 -16.79
C LYS A 354 -26.45 8.49 -15.44
N LEU A 355 -25.30 7.87 -15.14
CA LEU A 355 -25.07 7.17 -13.88
C LEU A 355 -25.01 8.15 -12.70
N LEU A 356 -24.54 9.39 -12.93
CA LEU A 356 -24.52 10.43 -11.90
C LEU A 356 -25.92 10.90 -11.48
N VAL A 357 -26.90 10.72 -12.36
CA VAL A 357 -28.28 11.23 -12.17
C VAL A 357 -29.28 10.12 -11.88
N SER A 358 -28.93 8.87 -12.17
CA SER A 358 -29.80 7.69 -12.01
C SER A 358 -29.14 6.64 -11.11
N PRO A 359 -29.46 6.62 -9.80
CA PRO A 359 -28.92 5.65 -8.86
C PRO A 359 -29.18 4.19 -9.26
N LYS A 360 -30.30 3.92 -9.94
CA LYS A 360 -30.65 2.57 -10.42
C LYS A 360 -29.76 2.11 -11.59
N GLU A 361 -29.40 3.02 -12.49
CA GLU A 361 -28.49 2.69 -13.60
C GLU A 361 -27.06 2.55 -13.10
N GLU A 362 -26.67 3.37 -12.12
CA GLU A 362 -25.39 3.23 -11.42
C GLU A 362 -25.27 1.87 -10.73
N GLU A 363 -26.31 1.43 -10.01
CA GLU A 363 -26.36 0.13 -9.36
C GLU A 363 -26.20 -1.01 -10.36
N ARG A 364 -27.00 -1.03 -11.43
CA ARG A 364 -26.88 -2.04 -12.50
C ARG A 364 -25.48 -2.06 -13.12
N ASN A 365 -24.89 -0.90 -13.37
CA ASN A 365 -23.55 -0.81 -13.97
C ASN A 365 -22.47 -1.27 -12.97
N ARG A 366 -22.63 -0.93 -11.69
CA ARG A 366 -21.72 -1.41 -10.63
C ARG A 366 -21.79 -2.92 -10.48
N ASP A 367 -23.00 -3.50 -10.55
CA ASP A 367 -23.19 -4.94 -10.48
C ASP A 367 -22.58 -5.65 -11.70
N ALA A 368 -22.74 -5.09 -12.91
CA ALA A 368 -22.08 -5.60 -14.11
C ALA A 368 -20.53 -5.57 -13.98
N ARG A 369 -19.96 -4.48 -13.45
CA ARG A 369 -18.52 -4.39 -13.17
C ARG A 369 -18.07 -5.41 -12.13
N LYS A 370 -18.87 -5.61 -11.07
CA LYS A 370 -18.61 -6.60 -10.02
C LYS A 370 -18.63 -8.02 -10.58
N GLU A 371 -19.58 -8.34 -11.44
CA GLU A 371 -19.66 -9.64 -12.12
C GLU A 371 -18.47 -9.89 -13.05
N GLU A 372 -18.04 -8.89 -13.82
CA GLU A 372 -16.82 -9.01 -14.63
C GLU A 372 -15.58 -9.21 -13.76
N TRP A 373 -15.47 -8.45 -12.66
CA TRP A 373 -14.38 -8.58 -11.70
C TRP A 373 -14.32 -9.96 -11.03
N GLU A 374 -15.46 -10.51 -10.62
CA GLU A 374 -15.55 -11.85 -10.01
C GLU A 374 -15.27 -12.98 -11.01
N LYS A 375 -15.44 -12.72 -12.32
CA LYS A 375 -15.11 -13.69 -13.37
C LYS A 375 -13.61 -13.81 -13.65
N LEU A 376 -12.79 -12.86 -13.15
CA LEU A 376 -11.33 -12.90 -13.28
C LEU A 376 -10.76 -14.19 -12.65
N PRO A 377 -9.73 -14.82 -13.26
CA PRO A 377 -9.17 -16.09 -12.81
C PRO A 377 -8.72 -16.09 -11.35
N GLU A 378 -8.25 -14.94 -10.85
CA GLU A 378 -7.75 -14.76 -9.47
C GLU A 378 -8.83 -15.02 -8.39
N HIS A 379 -10.11 -14.89 -8.73
CA HIS A 379 -11.24 -15.12 -7.82
C HIS A 379 -11.89 -16.51 -7.96
N LYS A 380 -11.46 -17.33 -8.93
CA LYS A 380 -12.03 -18.66 -9.20
C LYS A 380 -11.27 -19.83 -8.56
N SER A 381 -10.17 -19.58 -7.83
CA SER A 381 -9.31 -20.61 -7.23
C SER A 381 -9.28 -20.64 -5.71
#